data_AF-A0A0K8Q904-F1
#
_entry.id   AF-A0A0K8Q904-F1
#
_cell.length_a   1.000
_cell.length_b   1.000
_cell.length_c   1.000
_cell.angle_alpha   90.00
_cell.angle_beta   90.00
_cell.angle_gamma   90.00
#
_symmetry.space_group_name_H-M   'P 1'
#
loop_
_entity.id
_entity.type
_entity.pdbx_description
1 polymer ?
#
loop_
_entity_poly.entity_id
_entity_poly.type
_entity_poly.pdbx_seq_one_letter_code
_entity_poly.pdbx_strand_id
1 'polypeptide(L)'
;MGLDVTWAVRWLTLSAEAMAEHRVELIELDRPIGDSDHGENMDRGFKAVMDKLAESPPDTPGAALKLTAMALMSKVGGAAGPLYGTAFLRAATALGSTRDIDAG
;
A
#
# COMPACT_ATOMS: atom_id res chain seq x y z
N MET A 1 -15.54 17.80 -2.56
CA MET A 1 -14.14 17.95 -2.13
C MET A 1 -13.46 16.69 -2.57
N GLY A 2 -12.55 16.79 -3.53
CA GLY A 2 -12.00 15.61 -4.18
C GLY A 2 -10.82 14.99 -3.45
N LEU A 3 -10.51 13.76 -3.80
CA LEU A 3 -9.39 13.01 -3.26
C LEU A 3 -8.19 13.19 -4.19
N ASP A 4 -7.30 14.11 -3.83
CA ASP A 4 -6.11 14.45 -4.60
C ASP A 4 -4.88 13.64 -4.17
N VAL A 5 -3.71 14.00 -4.71
CA VAL A 5 -2.46 13.29 -4.39
C VAL A 5 -2.06 13.43 -2.92
N THR A 6 -2.37 14.56 -2.28
CA THR A 6 -2.10 14.77 -0.85
C THR A 6 -2.97 13.83 -0.02
N TRP A 7 -4.23 13.68 -0.39
CA TRP A 7 -5.10 12.68 0.24
C TRP A 7 -4.55 11.26 0.06
N ALA A 8 -4.15 10.89 -1.16
CA ALA A 8 -3.66 9.54 -1.46
C ALA A 8 -2.39 9.21 -0.66
N VAL A 9 -1.43 10.13 -0.61
CA VAL A 9 -0.20 9.97 0.20
C VAL A 9 -0.56 9.85 1.68
N ARG A 10 -1.44 10.72 2.20
CA ARG A 10 -1.87 10.65 3.60
C ARG A 10 -2.54 9.31 3.94
N TRP A 11 -3.40 8.81 3.06
CA TRP A 11 -4.06 7.52 3.25
C TRP A 11 -3.05 6.36 3.26
N LEU A 12 -2.05 6.39 2.38
CA LEU A 12 -0.97 5.39 2.35
C LEU A 12 -0.08 5.46 3.60
N THR A 13 0.20 6.66 4.11
CA THR A 13 0.91 6.84 5.39
C THR A 13 0.13 6.24 6.55
N LEU A 14 -1.16 6.57 6.68
CA LEU A 14 -2.02 6.00 7.72
C LEU A 14 -2.15 4.47 7.59
N SER A 15 -2.14 3.94 6.36
CA SER A 15 -2.15 2.50 6.12
C SER A 15 -0.85 1.84 6.60
N ALA A 16 0.30 2.48 6.38
CA ALA A 16 1.58 2.00 6.89
C ALA A 16 1.64 2.01 8.41
N GLU A 17 1.13 3.08 9.04
CA GLU A 17 1.02 3.18 10.51
C GLU A 17 0.15 2.06 11.08
N ALA A 18 -1.03 1.81 10.49
CA ALA A 18 -1.90 0.72 10.92
C ALA A 18 -1.25 -0.67 10.77
N MET A 19 -0.54 -0.91 9.66
CA MET A 19 0.19 -2.18 9.47
C MET A 19 1.30 -2.37 10.51
N ALA A 20 1.99 -1.29 10.88
CA ALA A 20 3.04 -1.33 11.89
C ALA A 20 2.47 -1.52 13.30
N GLU A 21 1.36 -0.84 13.63
CA GLU A 21 0.66 -0.93 14.92
C GLU A 21 0.11 -2.35 15.15
N HIS A 22 -0.57 -2.91 14.14
CA HIS A 22 -1.20 -4.22 14.22
C HIS A 22 -0.29 -5.37 13.78
N ARG A 23 1.01 -5.14 13.58
CA ARG A 23 1.96 -6.16 13.08
C ARG A 23 1.89 -7.47 13.87
N VAL A 24 1.94 -7.39 15.20
CA VAL A 24 1.93 -8.56 16.08
C VAL A 24 0.57 -9.26 16.05
N GLU A 25 -0.52 -8.51 16.01
CA GLU A 25 -1.87 -9.06 15.90
C GLU A 25 -2.04 -9.86 14.60
N LEU A 26 -1.56 -9.32 13.47
CA LEU A 26 -1.60 -10.00 12.17
C LEU A 26 -0.76 -11.29 12.15
N ILE A 27 0.38 -11.32 12.84
CA ILE A 27 1.18 -12.54 13.03
C ILE A 27 0.38 -13.58 13.82
N GLU A 28 -0.27 -13.17 14.91
CA GLU A 28 -1.05 -14.08 15.76
C GLU A 28 -2.30 -14.63 15.06
N LEU A 29 -2.95 -13.82 14.21
CA LEU A 29 -4.08 -14.26 13.38
C LEU A 29 -3.66 -15.26 12.30
N ASP A 30 -2.46 -15.07 11.73
CA ASP A 30 -1.92 -15.93 10.68
C ASP A 30 -1.37 -17.25 11.24
N ARG A 31 -0.82 -17.24 12.46
CA ARG A 31 -0.24 -18.42 13.11
C ARG A 31 -1.09 -19.70 13.10
N PRO A 32 -2.40 -19.69 13.44
CA PRO A 32 -3.20 -20.92 13.47
C PRO A 32 -3.54 -21.49 12.08
N ILE A 33 -3.44 -20.70 11.00
CA ILE A 33 -3.95 -21.07 9.66
C ILE A 33 -2.96 -20.80 8.50
N GLY A 34 -1.76 -20.33 8.83
CA GLY A 34 -0.72 -19.92 7.90
C GLY A 34 0.67 -20.16 8.49
N ASP A 35 1.63 -19.34 8.12
CA ASP A 35 3.05 -19.49 8.48
C ASP A 35 3.57 -18.42 9.45
N SER A 36 2.66 -17.61 10.01
CA SER A 36 2.93 -16.55 10.99
C SER A 36 3.78 -15.41 10.42
N ASP A 37 3.76 -15.21 9.10
CA ASP A 37 4.62 -14.23 8.44
C ASP A 37 3.86 -12.98 7.96
N HIS A 38 2.51 -13.02 7.98
CA HIS A 38 1.70 -12.00 7.34
C HIS A 38 1.98 -10.58 7.86
N GLY A 39 2.00 -10.39 9.18
CA GLY A 39 2.27 -9.08 9.78
C GLY A 39 3.66 -8.54 9.44
N GLU A 40 4.70 -9.38 9.52
CA GLU A 40 6.07 -8.99 9.14
C GLU A 40 6.18 -8.63 7.65
N ASN A 41 5.51 -9.40 6.79
CA ASN A 41 5.49 -9.15 5.36
C ASN A 41 4.81 -7.82 5.01
N MET A 42 3.67 -7.52 5.64
CA MET A 42 2.93 -6.28 5.39
C MET A 42 3.65 -5.05 5.96
N ASP A 43 4.20 -5.12 7.17
CA ASP A 43 4.99 -4.02 7.77
C ASP A 43 6.22 -3.70 6.91
N ARG A 44 6.98 -4.72 6.47
CA ARG A 44 8.11 -4.56 5.56
C ARG A 44 7.70 -3.94 4.23
N GLY A 45 6.57 -4.40 3.67
CA GLY A 45 6.02 -3.89 2.42
C GLY A 45 5.69 -2.40 2.49
N PHE A 46 4.92 -2.00 3.51
CA PHE A 46 4.49 -0.61 3.67
C PHE A 46 5.63 0.33 4.08
N LYS A 47 6.65 -0.14 4.82
CA LYS A 47 7.90 0.62 5.01
C LYS A 47 8.58 0.93 3.67
N ALA A 48 8.68 -0.06 2.78
CA ALA A 48 9.24 0.17 1.45
C ALA A 48 8.37 1.10 0.58
N VAL A 49 7.04 1.10 0.78
CA VAL A 49 6.15 2.10 0.14
C VAL A 49 6.51 3.50 0.63
N MET A 50 6.68 3.69 1.95
CA MET A 50 7.04 5.00 2.52
C MET A 50 8.39 5.49 2.00
N ASP A 51 9.40 4.62 1.95
CA ASP A 51 10.71 4.95 1.39
C ASP A 51 10.60 5.42 -0.07
N LYS A 52 9.80 4.73 -0.88
CA LYS A 52 9.61 5.06 -2.29
C LYS A 52 8.82 6.36 -2.49
N LEU A 53 7.82 6.63 -1.66
CA LEU A 53 7.08 7.90 -1.70
C LEU A 53 7.96 9.09 -1.32
N ALA A 54 8.90 8.89 -0.40
CA ALA A 54 9.89 9.91 -0.03
C ALA A 54 10.95 10.13 -1.12
N GLU A 55 11.43 9.04 -1.74
CA GLU A 55 12.42 9.09 -2.83
C GLU A 55 11.84 9.71 -4.11
N SER A 56 10.56 9.46 -4.40
CA SER A 56 9.89 9.92 -5.62
C SER A 56 8.46 10.37 -5.32
N PRO A 57 8.29 11.62 -4.82
CA PRO A 57 6.98 12.16 -4.54
C PRO A 57 6.08 12.12 -5.79
N PRO A 58 4.87 11.53 -5.71
CA PRO A 58 3.97 11.44 -6.84
C PRO A 58 3.24 12.75 -7.11
N ASP A 59 2.87 12.99 -8.37
CA ASP A 59 2.08 14.15 -8.79
C ASP A 59 0.56 13.89 -8.84
N THR A 60 0.15 12.62 -8.82
CA THR A 60 -1.25 12.21 -8.92
C THR A 60 -1.57 11.04 -7.98
N PRO A 61 -2.85 10.85 -7.57
CA PRO A 61 -3.28 9.66 -6.84
C PRO A 61 -2.90 8.37 -7.56
N GLY A 62 -3.12 8.29 -8.88
CA GLY A 62 -2.78 7.12 -9.68
C GLY A 62 -1.27 6.81 -9.63
N ALA A 63 -0.41 7.82 -9.66
CA ALA A 63 1.04 7.63 -9.52
C ALA A 63 1.42 7.11 -8.14
N ALA A 64 0.81 7.63 -7.06
CA ALA A 64 1.03 7.16 -5.70
C ALA A 64 0.65 5.68 -5.53
N LEU A 65 -0.51 5.28 -6.05
CA LEU A 65 -0.97 3.88 -6.02
C LEU A 65 -0.11 2.96 -6.88
N LYS A 66 0.36 3.42 -8.04
CA LYS A 66 1.26 2.63 -8.90
C LYS A 66 2.59 2.35 -8.21
N LEU A 67 3.16 3.36 -7.56
CA LEU A 67 4.41 3.24 -6.82
C LEU A 67 4.24 2.27 -5.64
N THR A 68 3.11 2.37 -4.93
CA THR A 68 2.70 1.42 -3.88
C THR A 68 2.63 -0.01 -4.42
N ALA A 69 1.95 -0.21 -5.55
CA ALA A 69 1.83 -1.54 -6.17
C ALA A 69 3.19 -2.18 -6.43
N MET A 70 4.13 -1.44 -7.03
CA MET A 70 5.46 -1.95 -7.36
C MET A 70 6.27 -2.27 -6.11
N ALA A 71 6.18 -1.44 -5.07
CA ALA A 71 6.85 -1.70 -3.79
C ALA A 71 6.32 -2.98 -3.12
N LEU A 72 5.00 -3.14 -3.04
CA LEU A 72 4.38 -4.32 -2.41
C LEU A 72 4.69 -5.61 -3.20
N MET A 73 4.57 -5.59 -4.54
CA MET A 73 4.93 -6.75 -5.37
C MET A 73 6.40 -7.18 -5.17
N SER A 74 7.29 -6.23 -4.90
CA SER A 74 8.72 -6.50 -4.75
C SER A 74 9.13 -6.92 -3.33
N LYS A 75 8.41 -6.47 -2.30
CA LYS A 75 8.87 -6.54 -0.89
C LYS A 75 8.01 -7.40 0.01
N VAL A 76 6.76 -7.64 -0.35
CA VAL A 76 5.85 -8.53 0.40
C VAL A 76 5.99 -9.94 -0.16
N GLY A 77 6.32 -10.90 0.70
CA GLY A 77 6.37 -12.32 0.37
C GLY A 77 5.00 -12.98 0.28
N GLY A 78 4.98 -14.26 -0.07
CA GLY A 78 3.77 -15.09 -0.09
C GLY A 78 2.69 -14.59 -1.05
N ALA A 79 1.44 -14.96 -0.76
CA ALA A 79 0.30 -14.60 -1.59
C ALA A 79 -0.08 -13.10 -1.50
N ALA A 80 0.22 -12.45 -0.38
CA ALA A 80 -0.17 -11.07 -0.12
C ALA A 80 0.47 -10.07 -1.11
N GLY A 81 1.75 -10.26 -1.47
CA GLY A 81 2.45 -9.36 -2.39
C GLY A 81 1.79 -9.23 -3.76
N PRO A 82 1.58 -10.33 -4.51
CA PRO A 82 0.86 -10.29 -5.78
C PRO A 82 -0.58 -9.81 -5.65
N LEU A 83 -1.31 -10.17 -4.58
CA LEU A 83 -2.71 -9.77 -4.39
C LEU A 83 -2.85 -8.25 -4.17
N TYR A 84 -2.20 -7.71 -3.14
CA TYR A 84 -2.25 -6.28 -2.85
C TYR A 84 -1.60 -5.46 -3.95
N GLY A 85 -0.44 -5.92 -4.44
CA GLY A 85 0.24 -5.30 -5.58
C GLY A 85 -0.69 -5.17 -6.79
N THR A 86 -1.41 -6.24 -7.15
CA THR A 86 -2.33 -6.20 -8.29
C THR A 86 -3.53 -5.28 -8.01
N ALA A 87 -4.08 -5.30 -6.80
CA ALA A 87 -5.18 -4.41 -6.42
C ALA A 87 -4.79 -2.93 -6.59
N PHE A 88 -3.64 -2.53 -6.05
CA PHE A 88 -3.11 -1.16 -6.20
C PHE A 88 -2.79 -0.82 -7.66
N LEU A 89 -2.24 -1.76 -8.44
CA LEU A 89 -1.93 -1.53 -9.86
C LEU A 89 -3.19 -1.30 -10.70
N ARG A 90 -4.26 -2.06 -10.41
CA ARG A 90 -5.56 -1.90 -11.07
C ARG A 90 -6.22 -0.58 -10.70
N ALA A 91 -6.17 -0.20 -9.42
CA ALA A 91 -6.65 1.10 -8.97
C ALA A 91 -5.88 2.25 -9.64
N ALA A 92 -4.55 2.17 -9.68
CA ALA A 92 -3.71 3.16 -10.36
C ALA A 92 -4.05 3.29 -11.85
N THR A 93 -4.30 2.16 -12.52
CA THR A 93 -4.67 2.12 -13.94
C THR A 93 -6.03 2.78 -14.18
N ALA A 94 -7.00 2.53 -13.30
CA ALA A 94 -8.33 3.13 -13.39
C ALA A 94 -8.31 4.66 -13.21
N LEU A 95 -7.42 5.16 -12.34
CA LEU A 95 -7.26 6.59 -12.09
C LEU A 95 -6.42 7.32 -13.16
N GLY A 96 -5.51 6.62 -13.83
CA GLY A 96 -4.64 7.19 -14.86
C GLY A 96 -3.89 8.42 -14.38
N SER A 97 -4.04 9.53 -15.10
CA SER A 97 -3.41 10.83 -14.80
C SER A 97 -4.37 11.83 -14.14
N THR A 98 -5.53 11.39 -13.61
CA THR A 98 -6.42 12.30 -12.90
C THR A 98 -5.70 12.93 -11.71
N ARG A 99 -5.98 14.21 -11.44
CA ARG A 99 -5.41 14.94 -10.30
C ARG A 99 -6.32 14.89 -9.07
N ASP A 100 -7.58 14.55 -9.28
CA ASP A 100 -8.64 14.60 -8.30
C ASP A 100 -9.62 13.45 -8.58
N ILE A 101 -10.06 12.77 -7.53
CA ILE A 101 -11.06 11.70 -7.59
C ILE A 101 -12.32 12.22 -6.91
N ASP A 102 -13.44 12.11 -7.60
CA ASP A 102 -14.73 12.39 -6.98
C ASP A 102 -14.99 11.40 -5.83
N ALA A 103 -15.35 11.92 -4.66
CA ALA A 103 -15.65 11.13 -3.47
C ALA A 103 -17.11 10.63 -3.45
N GLY A 104 -17.96 11.12 -4.38
CA GLY A 104 -19.40 10.87 -4.42
C GLY A 104 -20.22 11.99 -3.76
#